data_AF-A0A2E8F1C1-F1
#
_entry.id   AF-A0A2E8F1C1-F1
#
_cell.length_a   1.000
_cell.length_b   1.000
_cell.length_c   1.000
_cell.angle_alpha   90.00
_cell.angle_beta   90.00
_cell.angle_gamma   90.00
#
_symmetry.space_group_name_H-M   'P 1'
#
loop_
_entity.id
_entity.type
_entity.pdbx_description
1 polymer ?
#
loop_
_entity_poly.entity_id
_entity_poly.type
_entity_poly.pdbx_seq_one_letter_code
_entity_poly.pdbx_strand_id
1 'polypeptide(L)'
;MVHTGISQGGFTHHLARFALEHSLGDLPSPIGDASINMMINAAAAALAGASQQESLTITQFVQDMGGNGKCTVIGMGLRTSPVNAALANGAMIHLLDFADEIAG
;
A
#
# COMPACT_ATOMS: atom_id res chain seq x y z
N MET A 1 32.00 26.80 -14.08
CA MET A 1 32.58 25.57 -13.49
C MET A 1 31.41 24.71 -13.04
N VAL A 2 30.97 23.79 -13.91
CA VAL A 2 29.79 22.95 -13.65
C VAL A 2 30.25 21.77 -12.80
N HIS A 3 29.79 21.70 -11.56
CA HIS A 3 29.95 20.50 -10.74
C HIS A 3 29.05 19.40 -11.32
N THR A 4 29.60 18.57 -12.21
CA THR A 4 29.03 17.26 -12.54
C THR A 4 29.30 16.31 -11.36
N GLY A 5 28.62 16.56 -10.25
CA GLY A 5 28.67 15.69 -9.08
C GLY A 5 27.76 14.49 -9.30
N ILE A 6 28.26 13.41 -9.90
CA ILE A 6 27.61 12.11 -9.74
C ILE A 6 27.71 11.79 -8.25
N SER A 7 26.57 11.72 -7.56
CA SER A 7 26.53 11.27 -6.17
C SER A 7 27.17 9.89 -6.09
N GLN A 8 28.12 9.72 -5.16
CA GLN A 8 28.92 8.49 -5.01
C GLN A 8 28.03 7.30 -4.64
N GLY A 9 27.50 6.58 -5.63
CA GLY A 9 26.74 5.34 -5.45
C GLY A 9 25.99 4.87 -6.71
N GLY A 10 25.69 3.58 -6.80
CA GLY A 10 24.91 3.01 -7.92
C GLY A 10 23.42 3.40 -7.89
N PHE A 11 22.59 2.88 -8.80
CA PHE A 11 21.16 3.19 -8.87
C PHE A 11 20.41 2.96 -7.55
N THR A 12 20.70 1.85 -6.85
CA THR A 12 20.11 1.57 -5.53
C THR A 12 20.41 2.66 -4.51
N HIS A 13 21.63 3.21 -4.53
CA HIS A 13 22.02 4.30 -3.63
C HIS A 13 21.22 5.57 -3.93
N HIS A 14 21.08 5.92 -5.22
CA HIS A 14 20.30 7.09 -5.63
C HIS A 14 18.82 6.96 -5.24
N LEU A 15 18.21 5.78 -5.44
CA LEU A 15 16.82 5.57 -5.06
C LEU A 15 16.62 5.66 -3.54
N ALA A 16 17.52 5.08 -2.75
CA ALA A 16 17.48 5.17 -1.29
C ALA A 16 17.64 6.63 -0.81
N ARG A 17 18.58 7.38 -1.40
CA ARG A 17 18.76 8.82 -1.12
C ARG A 17 17.50 9.61 -1.44
N PHE A 18 16.94 9.40 -2.63
CA PHE A 18 15.71 10.07 -3.05
C PHE A 18 14.57 9.86 -2.05
N ALA A 19 14.34 8.62 -1.60
CA ALA A 19 13.29 8.29 -0.63
C ALA A 19 13.50 8.93 0.76
N LEU A 20 14.75 9.20 1.16
CA LEU A 20 15.09 9.81 2.46
C LEU A 20 15.04 11.34 2.43
N GLU A 21 15.35 11.95 1.28
CA GLU A 21 15.48 13.41 1.14
C GLU A 21 14.15 14.12 0.86
N HIS A 22 13.08 13.39 0.52
CA HIS A 22 11.78 13.97 0.21
C HIS A 22 10.73 13.62 1.28
N SER A 23 9.94 14.61 1.69
CA SER A 23 8.81 14.40 2.59
C SER A 23 7.47 14.54 1.86
N LEU A 24 6.42 13.93 2.41
CA LEU A 24 5.06 14.06 1.88
C LEU A 24 4.58 15.51 1.86
N GLY A 25 5.06 16.35 2.79
CA GLY A 25 4.69 17.76 2.87
C GLY A 25 5.25 18.61 1.74
N ASP A 26 6.28 18.13 1.05
CA ASP A 26 6.92 18.82 -0.06
C ASP A 26 6.30 18.48 -1.42
N LEU A 27 5.31 17.59 -1.46
CA LEU A 27 4.66 17.16 -2.69
C LEU A 27 3.79 18.29 -3.27
N PRO A 28 3.85 18.55 -4.59
CA PRO A 28 2.87 19.37 -5.29
C PRO A 28 1.45 18.91 -4.97
N SER A 29 0.53 19.85 -4.68
CA SER A 29 -0.87 19.55 -4.34
C SER A 29 -1.54 18.55 -5.30
N PRO A 30 -1.40 18.65 -6.64
CA PRO A 30 -2.01 17.68 -7.55
C PRO A 30 -1.55 16.22 -7.31
N ILE A 31 -0.31 16.02 -6.87
CA ILE A 31 0.23 14.68 -6.54
C ILE A 31 -0.35 14.19 -5.23
N GLY A 32 -0.45 15.06 -4.22
CA GLY A 32 -1.09 14.74 -2.94
C GLY A 32 -2.54 14.33 -3.13
N ASP A 33 -3.30 15.12 -3.87
CA ASP A 33 -4.73 14.87 -4.14
C ASP A 33 -4.93 13.56 -4.91
N ALA A 34 -4.13 13.32 -5.95
CA ALA A 34 -4.15 12.07 -6.69
C ALA A 34 -3.83 10.87 -5.78
N SER A 35 -2.79 10.98 -4.95
CA SER A 35 -2.39 9.92 -4.03
C SER A 35 -3.49 9.60 -3.01
N ILE A 36 -4.16 10.61 -2.47
CA ILE A 36 -5.28 10.44 -1.54
C ILE A 36 -6.45 9.73 -2.24
N ASN A 37 -6.79 10.15 -3.47
CA ASN A 37 -7.85 9.50 -4.25
C ASN A 37 -7.53 8.02 -4.52
N MET A 38 -6.28 7.70 -4.85
CA MET A 38 -5.84 6.32 -5.05
C MET A 38 -5.93 5.49 -3.77
N MET A 39 -5.55 6.05 -2.62
CA MET A 39 -5.71 5.39 -1.33
C MET A 39 -7.18 5.11 -0.99
N ILE A 40 -8.08 6.05 -1.30
CA ILE A 40 -9.52 5.87 -1.12
C ILE A 40 -10.03 4.76 -2.04
N ASN A 41 -9.63 4.76 -3.32
CA ASN A 41 -10.04 3.73 -4.28
C ASN A 41 -9.56 2.34 -3.85
N ALA A 42 -8.30 2.21 -3.44
CA ALA A 42 -7.76 0.95 -2.91
C ALA A 42 -8.58 0.44 -1.71
N ALA A 43 -8.90 1.30 -0.74
CA ALA A 43 -9.74 0.91 0.39
C ALA A 43 -11.16 0.48 -0.04
N ALA A 44 -11.74 1.16 -1.03
CA ALA A 44 -13.05 0.82 -1.59
C ALA A 44 -13.02 -0.52 -2.34
N ALA A 45 -11.98 -0.78 -3.14
CA ALA A 45 -11.79 -2.03 -3.86
C ALA A 45 -11.65 -3.21 -2.88
N ALA A 46 -10.83 -3.06 -1.83
CA ALA A 46 -10.71 -4.06 -0.77
C ALA A 46 -12.05 -4.36 -0.09
N LEU A 47 -12.82 -3.31 0.23
CA LEU A 47 -14.12 -3.45 0.86
C LEU A 47 -15.15 -4.12 -0.07
N ALA A 48 -15.14 -3.78 -1.36
CA ALA A 48 -15.99 -4.42 -2.37
C ALA A 48 -15.68 -5.92 -2.52
N GLY A 49 -14.40 -6.29 -2.40
CA GLY A 49 -13.95 -7.68 -2.43
C GLY A 49 -14.13 -8.45 -1.12
N ALA A 50 -14.49 -7.81 -0.01
CA ALA A 50 -14.43 -8.41 1.33
C ALA A 50 -15.33 -9.65 1.52
N SER A 51 -16.46 -9.72 0.81
CA SER A 51 -17.40 -10.85 0.89
C SER A 51 -17.07 -12.02 -0.07
N GLN A 52 -16.04 -11.90 -0.89
CA GLN A 52 -15.63 -12.95 -1.82
C GLN A 52 -14.98 -14.13 -1.09
N GLN A 53 -15.06 -15.33 -1.68
CA GLN A 53 -14.56 -16.56 -1.06
C GLN A 53 -13.05 -16.52 -0.81
N GLU A 54 -12.30 -15.87 -1.69
CA GLU A 54 -10.86 -15.66 -1.59
C GLU A 54 -10.52 -14.76 -0.40
N SER A 55 -11.30 -13.69 -0.20
CA SER A 55 -11.18 -12.78 0.95
C SER A 55 -11.45 -13.49 2.28
N LEU A 56 -12.46 -14.37 2.32
CA LEU A 56 -12.74 -15.21 3.49
C LEU A 56 -11.56 -16.16 3.77
N THR A 57 -10.99 -16.74 2.72
CA THR A 57 -9.86 -17.68 2.83
C THR A 57 -8.62 -17.00 3.38
N ILE A 58 -8.22 -15.84 2.83
CA ILE A 58 -7.05 -15.11 3.34
C ILE A 58 -7.29 -14.55 4.75
N THR A 59 -8.53 -14.16 5.07
CA THR A 59 -8.91 -13.69 6.42
C THR A 59 -8.76 -14.80 7.44
N GLN A 60 -9.24 -16.01 7.14
CA GLN A 60 -9.07 -17.18 8.01
C GLN A 60 -7.59 -17.51 8.19
N PHE A 61 -6.82 -17.52 7.11
CA PHE A 61 -5.38 -17.76 7.17
C PHE A 61 -4.66 -16.78 8.10
N VAL A 62 -4.93 -15.47 8.00
CA VAL A 62 -4.27 -14.49 8.88
C VAL A 62 -4.77 -14.55 10.32
N GLN A 63 -5.99 -15.03 10.55
CA GLN A 63 -6.50 -15.29 11.90
C GLN A 63 -5.77 -16.48 12.55
N ASP A 64 -5.54 -17.56 11.78
CA ASP A 64 -4.83 -18.76 12.24
C ASP A 64 -3.36 -18.47 12.55
N MET A 65 -2.74 -17.55 11.80
CA MET A 65 -1.38 -17.06 12.03
C MET A 65 -1.24 -16.13 13.26
N GLY A 66 -2.33 -15.85 13.97
CA GLY A 66 -2.37 -14.97 15.15
C GLY A 66 -3.21 -13.71 14.92
N GLY A 67 -4.49 -13.79 15.30
CA GLY A 67 -5.41 -12.64 15.43
C GLY A 67 -5.36 -12.01 16.83
N ASN A 68 -5.67 -10.69 16.93
CA ASN A 68 -5.50 -9.72 18.05
C ASN A 68 -4.28 -8.78 17.95
N GLY A 69 -3.96 -8.29 16.75
CA GLY A 69 -2.99 -7.20 16.57
C GLY A 69 -3.63 -5.81 16.46
N LYS A 70 -2.81 -4.79 16.16
CA LYS A 70 -3.23 -3.38 16.09
C LYS A 70 -3.69 -2.92 14.70
N CYS A 71 -3.61 -3.76 13.67
CA CYS A 71 -3.93 -3.37 12.30
C CYS A 71 -5.20 -4.07 11.82
N THR A 72 -6.03 -3.35 11.06
CA THR A 72 -7.35 -3.81 10.62
C THR A 72 -7.27 -4.59 9.31
N VAL A 73 -8.04 -5.67 9.20
CA VAL A 73 -8.38 -6.29 7.92
C VAL A 73 -9.69 -5.64 7.43
N ILE A 74 -9.63 -4.95 6.29
CA ILE A 74 -10.70 -4.09 5.78
C ILE A 74 -11.97 -4.92 5.54
N GLY A 75 -13.10 -4.47 6.09
CA GLY A 75 -14.40 -5.14 5.88
C GLY A 75 -14.64 -6.42 6.70
N MET A 76 -13.65 -6.92 7.44
CA MET A 76 -13.73 -8.25 8.07
C MET A 76 -14.03 -8.22 9.58
N GLY A 77 -14.01 -7.05 10.23
CA GLY A 77 -14.14 -6.95 11.69
C GLY A 77 -12.97 -7.59 12.47
N LEU A 78 -11.90 -7.96 11.78
CA LEU A 78 -10.71 -8.62 12.33
C LEU A 78 -9.54 -7.63 12.47
N ARG A 79 -8.73 -7.80 13.52
CA ARG A 79 -7.44 -7.12 13.65
C ARG A 79 -6.29 -8.11 13.86
N THR A 80 -5.15 -7.84 13.24
CA THR A 80 -3.95 -8.70 13.25
C THR A 80 -2.67 -7.86 13.21
N SER A 81 -1.51 -8.50 13.06
CA SER A 81 -0.20 -7.85 12.95
C SER A 81 -0.12 -6.94 11.71
N PRO A 82 0.78 -5.93 11.68
CA PRO A 82 0.95 -5.07 10.51
C PRO A 82 1.23 -5.85 9.22
N VAL A 83 2.05 -6.89 9.30
CA VAL A 83 2.43 -7.73 8.14
C VAL A 83 1.23 -8.51 7.62
N ASN A 84 0.46 -9.15 8.51
CA ASN A 84 -0.70 -9.95 8.12
C ASN A 84 -1.85 -9.07 7.60
N ALA A 85 -2.06 -7.90 8.19
CA ALA A 85 -3.07 -6.96 7.73
C ALA A 85 -2.72 -6.42 6.32
N ALA A 86 -1.44 -6.10 6.08
CA ALA A 86 -0.98 -5.69 4.75
C ALA A 86 -1.15 -6.81 3.71
N LEU A 87 -0.84 -8.06 4.07
CA LEU A 87 -1.03 -9.22 3.19
C LEU A 87 -2.51 -9.41 2.83
N ALA A 88 -3.41 -9.46 3.82
CA ALA A 88 -4.83 -9.67 3.59
C ALA A 88 -5.45 -8.51 2.80
N ASN A 89 -5.22 -7.26 3.24
CA ASN A 89 -5.75 -6.09 2.55
C ASN A 89 -5.21 -5.98 1.11
N GLY A 90 -3.92 -6.22 0.90
CA GLY A 90 -3.31 -6.19 -0.44
C GLY A 90 -3.93 -7.23 -1.39
N ALA A 91 -4.14 -8.45 -0.92
CA ALA A 91 -4.83 -9.48 -1.70
C ALA A 91 -6.27 -9.07 -2.06
N MET A 92 -6.98 -8.45 -1.12
CA MET A 92 -8.36 -8.00 -1.33
C MET A 92 -8.47 -6.81 -2.29
N ILE A 93 -7.52 -5.86 -2.25
CA ILE A 93 -7.48 -4.70 -3.16
C ILE A 93 -7.48 -5.15 -4.63
N HIS A 94 -6.72 -6.21 -4.94
CA HIS A 94 -6.55 -6.71 -6.31
C HIS A 94 -7.58 -7.76 -6.72
N LEU A 95 -8.51 -8.13 -5.84
CA LEU A 95 -9.36 -9.29 -6.09
C LEU A 95 -10.38 -9.09 -7.22
N LEU A 96 -10.89 -7.87 -7.37
CA LEU A 96 -11.94 -7.54 -8.35
C LEU A 96 -11.42 -6.73 -9.55
N ASP A 97 -10.10 -6.52 -9.65
CA ASP A 97 -9.49 -5.64 -10.66
C ASP A 97 -10.08 -4.22 -10.71
N PHE A 98 -10.44 -3.66 -9.54
CA PHE A 98 -10.95 -2.28 -9.40
C PHE A 98 -9.89 -1.28 -8.91
N ALA A 99 -8.69 -1.76 -8.60
CA ALA A 99 -7.58 -0.90 -8.18
C ALA A 99 -7.11 0.00 -9.34
N ASP A 100 -6.48 1.11 -9.00
CA ASP A 100 -6.00 2.06 -10.01
C ASP A 100 -4.93 1.46 -10.93
N GLU A 101 -4.99 1.81 -12.20
CA GLU A 101 -3.89 1.62 -13.14
C GLU A 101 -3.11 2.93 -13.30
N ILE A 102 -1.79 2.85 -13.20
CA ILE A 102 -0.90 3.99 -13.46
C ILE A 102 -0.47 3.91 -14.92
N ALA A 103 -0.97 4.83 -15.75
CA ALA A 103 -0.50 5.00 -17.11
C ALA A 103 0.95 5.52 -17.09
N GLY A 104 1.84 4.84 -17.83
CA GLY A 104 3.25 5.21 -17.98
C GLY A 104 3.49 6.34 -18.96
#